data_AF-A0A923CAB7-F1
#
_entry.id   AF-A0A923CAB7-F1
#
_cell.length_a   1.000
_cell.length_b   1.000
_cell.length_c   1.000
_cell.angle_alpha   90.00
_cell.angle_beta   90.00
_cell.angle_gamma   90.00
#
_symmetry.space_group_name_H-M   'P 1'
#
loop_
_entity.id
_entity.type
_entity.pdbx_description
1 polymer ?
#
loop_
_entity_poly.entity_id
_entity_poly.type
_entity_poly.pdbx_seq_one_letter_code
_entity_poly.pdbx_strand_id
1 'polypeptide(L)'
;MIVLIFVGALLAAMALGMPIAFALLVSSMAMMAYMDLFDAQIIAQNMLSGADSFPLMAIPFFVLAGELMNAGGISRRIVNVAGAWVG
;
A
#
# COMPACT_ATOMS: atom_id res chain seq x y z
N MET A 1 8.68 -18.73 22.09
CA MET A 1 7.21 -18.87 21.91
C MET A 1 6.65 -17.90 20.88
N ILE A 2 6.97 -16.61 20.98
CA ILE A 2 6.45 -15.54 20.10
C ILE A 2 6.65 -15.84 18.60
N VAL A 3 7.87 -16.19 18.19
CA VAL A 3 8.19 -16.49 16.78
C VAL A 3 7.40 -17.71 16.27
N LEU A 4 7.20 -18.73 17.10
CA LEU A 4 6.42 -19.92 16.73
C LEU A 4 4.95 -19.59 16.50
N ILE A 5 4.36 -18.74 17.35
CA ILE A 5 2.96 -18.32 17.20
C ILE A 5 2.80 -17.46 15.95
N PHE A 6 3.72 -16.52 15.71
CA PHE A 6 3.70 -15.68 14.52
C PHE A 6 3.81 -16.51 13.23
N VAL A 7 4.85 -17.34 13.12
CA VAL A 7 5.10 -18.15 11.92
C VAL A 7 4.00 -19.21 11.74
N GLY A 8 3.53 -19.83 12.82
CA GLY A 8 2.45 -20.82 12.78
C GLY A 8 1.14 -20.21 12.29
N ALA A 9 0.73 -19.06 12.83
CA ALA A 9 -0.48 -18.36 12.42
C ALA A 9 -0.38 -17.84 10.97
N LEU A 10 0.79 -17.32 10.57
CA LEU A 10 1.03 -16.84 9.22
C LEU A 10 0.94 -17.97 8.20
N LEU A 11 1.65 -19.08 8.42
CA LEU A 11 1.65 -20.23 7.50
C LEU A 11 0.29 -20.91 7.44
N ALA A 12 -0.43 -21.02 8.57
CA ALA A 12 -1.79 -21.53 8.59
C ALA A 12 -2.75 -20.65 7.77
N ALA A 13 -2.67 -19.33 7.94
CA ALA A 13 -3.48 -18.36 7.21
C ALA A 13 -3.18 -18.37 5.69
N MET A 14 -1.90 -18.52 5.31
CA MET A 14 -1.50 -18.67 3.91
C MET A 14 -1.94 -20.01 3.31
N ALA A 15 -1.88 -21.09 4.08
CA ALA A 15 -2.33 -22.42 3.65
C ALA A 15 -3.84 -22.46 3.37
N LEU A 16 -4.63 -21.60 4.03
CA LEU A 16 -6.05 -21.39 3.74
C LEU A 16 -6.30 -20.62 2.42
N GLY A 17 -5.25 -20.24 1.69
CA GLY A 17 -5.35 -19.55 0.40
C GLY A 17 -5.63 -18.05 0.51
N MET A 18 -5.45 -17.47 1.70
CA MET A 18 -5.72 -16.06 1.92
C MET A 18 -4.58 -15.17 1.39
N PRO A 19 -4.85 -13.96 0.83
CA PRO A 19 -3.81 -13.03 0.42
C PRO A 19 -2.88 -12.67 1.58
N ILE A 20 -1.58 -12.50 1.30
CA ILE A 20 -0.52 -12.29 2.29
C ILE A 20 -0.83 -11.12 3.24
N ALA A 21 -1.44 -10.04 2.73
CA ALA A 21 -1.81 -8.88 3.54
C ALA A 21 -2.75 -9.25 4.70
N PHE A 22 -3.77 -10.07 4.45
CA PHE A 22 -4.69 -10.53 5.49
C PHE A 22 -4.03 -11.59 6.39
N ALA A 23 -3.12 -12.40 5.85
CA ALA A 23 -2.39 -13.40 6.65
C ALA A 23 -1.50 -12.71 7.70
N LEU A 24 -0.87 -11.60 7.32
CA LEU A 24 -0.13 -10.75 8.25
C LEU A 24 -1.04 -10.16 9.33
N LEU A 25 -2.23 -9.67 8.98
CA LEU A 25 -3.21 -9.17 9.97
C LEU A 25 -3.60 -10.25 11.00
N VAL A 26 -3.97 -11.44 10.53
CA VAL A 26 -4.36 -12.56 11.40
C VAL A 26 -3.20 -12.99 12.31
N SER A 27 -1.98 -13.08 11.78
CA SER A 27 -0.79 -13.42 12.58
C SER A 27 -0.47 -12.35 13.64
N SER A 28 -0.73 -11.08 13.32
CA SER A 28 -0.55 -9.95 14.24
C SER A 28 -1.58 -9.99 15.36
N MET A 29 -2.85 -10.26 15.03
CA MET A 29 -3.92 -10.42 16.02
C MET A 29 -3.66 -11.60 16.97
N ALA A 30 -3.19 -12.74 16.44
CA ALA A 30 -2.81 -13.89 17.25
C ALA A 30 -1.66 -13.56 18.22
N MET A 31 -0.71 -12.73 17.79
CA MET A 31 0.39 -12.27 18.64
C MET A 31 -0.08 -11.31 19.73
N MET A 32 -0.95 -10.35 19.40
CA MET A 32 -1.51 -9.41 20.38
C MET A 32 -2.35 -10.13 21.44
N ALA A 33 -3.13 -11.14 21.03
CA ALA A 33 -3.89 -11.99 21.94
C ALA A 33 -2.97 -12.80 22.87
N TYR A 34 -1.83 -13.31 22.38
CA TYR A 34 -0.87 -14.02 23.20
C TYR A 34 -0.14 -13.13 24.23
N MET A 35 0.03 -11.84 23.91
CA MET A 35 0.71 -10.89 24.78
C MET A 35 -0.22 -10.15 25.76
N ASP A 36 -1.53 -10.45 25.78
CA ASP A 36 -2.56 -9.69 26.50
C ASP A 36 -2.55 -8.17 26.18
N LEU A 37 -2.09 -7.81 24.97
CA LEU A 37 -2.01 -6.45 24.45
C LEU A 37 -3.06 -6.22 23.35
N PHE A 38 -4.19 -6.94 23.42
CA PHE A 38 -5.21 -6.85 22.40
C PHE A 38 -5.92 -5.49 22.46
N ASP A 39 -5.57 -4.63 21.50
CA ASP A 39 -6.19 -3.33 21.32
C ASP A 39 -6.63 -3.18 19.85
N ALA A 40 -7.95 -3.21 19.64
CA ALA A 40 -8.56 -3.03 18.33
C ALA A 40 -8.26 -1.64 17.73
N GLN A 41 -8.03 -0.64 18.59
CA GLN A 41 -7.67 0.71 18.15
C GLN A 41 -6.27 0.74 17.55
N ILE A 42 -5.31 -0.03 18.09
CA ILE A 42 -3.96 -0.15 17.53
C ILE A 42 -4.00 -0.84 16.16
N ILE A 43 -4.81 -1.88 16.02
CA ILE A 43 -4.99 -2.58 14.73
C ILE A 43 -5.56 -1.62 13.68
N ALA A 44 -6.64 -0.91 14.01
CA ALA A 44 -7.29 0.03 13.10
C ALA A 44 -6.34 1.18 12.69
N GLN A 45 -5.58 1.73 13.64
CA GLN A 45 -4.61 2.79 13.35
C GLN A 45 -3.48 2.33 12.43
N ASN A 46 -2.92 1.14 12.67
CA ASN A 46 -1.86 0.60 11.81
C ASN A 46 -2.36 0.27 10.39
N MET A 47 -3.60 -0.21 10.26
CA MET A 47 -4.22 -0.42 8.95
C MET A 47 -4.44 0.90 8.19
N LEU A 48 -4.95 1.94 8.86
CA LEU A 48 -5.11 3.27 8.26
C LEU A 48 -3.76 3.87 7.87
N SER A 49 -2.77 3.82 8.77
CA SER A 49 -1.44 4.35 8.50
C SER A 49 -0.73 3.61 7.35
N GLY A 50 -1.01 2.32 7.16
CA GLY A 50 -0.52 1.57 6.00
C GLY A 50 -1.25 1.93 4.70
N ALA A 51 -2.53 2.29 4.80
CA ALA A 51 -3.33 2.77 3.67
C ALA A 51 -2.97 4.22 3.27
N ASP A 52 -2.57 5.08 4.22
CA ASP A 52 -2.03 6.43 3.99
C ASP A 52 -0.61 6.40 3.39
N SER A 53 -0.39 5.51 2.42
CA SER A 53 0.87 5.40 1.70
C SER A 53 0.98 6.52 0.66
N PHE A 54 2.18 7.10 0.56
CA PHE A 54 2.53 8.11 -0.44
C PHE A 54 2.02 7.79 -1.88
N PRO A 55 2.03 6.53 -2.36
CA PRO A 55 1.45 6.18 -3.67
C PRO A 55 -0.04 6.50 -3.83
N LEU A 56 -0.86 6.28 -2.81
CA LEU A 56 -2.30 6.51 -2.87
C LEU A 56 -2.64 8.00 -3.00
N MET A 57 -1.81 8.88 -2.41
CA MET A 57 -1.87 10.32 -2.65
C MET A 57 -1.18 10.73 -3.96
N ALA A 58 -0.09 10.06 -4.36
CA ALA A 58 0.64 10.41 -5.56
C ALA A 58 -0.18 10.21 -6.83
N ILE A 59 -1.02 9.17 -6.91
CA ILE A 59 -1.90 8.90 -8.07
C ILE A 59 -2.79 10.10 -8.42
N PRO A 60 -3.64 10.64 -7.52
CA PRO A 60 -4.49 11.77 -7.85
C PRO A 60 -3.67 13.02 -8.20
N PHE A 61 -2.54 13.27 -7.54
CA PHE A 61 -1.66 14.39 -7.91
C PHE A 61 -1.03 14.22 -9.30
N PHE A 62 -0.61 13.02 -9.70
CA PHE A 62 -0.10 12.75 -11.04
C PHE A 62 -1.19 12.91 -12.11
N VAL A 63 -2.41 12.46 -11.83
CA VAL A 63 -3.56 12.65 -12.73
C VAL A 63 -3.86 14.14 -12.92
N LEU A 64 -3.92 14.91 -11.82
CA LEU A 64 -4.12 16.36 -11.85
C LEU A 64 -3.01 17.10 -12.60
N ALA A 65 -1.75 16.74 -12.35
CA ALA A 65 -0.61 17.31 -13.06
C ALA A 65 -0.67 16.98 -14.56
N GLY A 66 -1.06 15.74 -14.92
CA GLY A 66 -1.26 15.32 -16.29
C GLY A 66 -2.35 16.11 -17.01
N GLU A 67 -3.50 16.32 -16.36
CA GLU A 67 -4.57 17.16 -16.91
C GLU A 67 -4.16 18.62 -17.06
N LEU A 68 -3.44 19.17 -16.07
CA LEU A 68 -2.91 20.53 -16.13
C LEU A 68 -1.92 20.71 -17.30
N MET A 69 -1.02 19.74 -17.51
CA MET A 69 -0.07 19.75 -18.63
C MET A 69 -0.77 19.65 -19.98
N ASN A 70 -1.85 18.86 -20.07
CA ASN A 70 -2.65 18.73 -21.28
C ASN A 70 -3.42 20.02 -21.59
N ALA A 71 -4.11 20.59 -20.60
CA ALA A 71 -4.84 21.85 -20.73
C ALA A 71 -3.92 23.04 -21.03
N GLY A 72 -2.75 23.10 -20.38
CA GLY A 72 -1.73 24.12 -20.61
C GLY A 72 -0.93 23.96 -21.91
N GLY A 73 -1.18 22.90 -22.68
CA GLY A 73 -0.47 22.61 -23.93
C GLY A 73 1.01 22.25 -23.76
N ILE A 74 1.48 22.05 -22.51
CA ILE A 74 2.85 21.64 -22.19
C ILE A 74 3.12 20.26 -22.81
N SER A 75 2.16 19.34 -22.73
CA SER A 75 2.28 18.01 -23.34
C SER A 75 2.59 18.08 -24.83
N ARG A 76 1.92 18.97 -25.58
CA ARG A 76 2.17 19.17 -27.01
C ARG A 76 3.55 19.81 -27.27
N ARG A 77 3.97 20.78 -26.44
CA ARG A 77 5.29 21.41 -26.56
C ARG A 77 6.42 20.40 -26.36
N ILE A 78 6.31 19.52 -25.36
CA ILE A 78 7.29 18.46 -25.10
C ILE A 78 7.38 17.51 -26.29
N VAL A 79 6.24 17.06 -26.83
CA VAL A 79 6.21 16.16 -27.99
C VAL A 79 6.84 16.81 -29.22
N ASN A 80 6.58 18.10 -29.47
CA ASN A 80 7.17 18.81 -30.59
C ASN A 80 8.70 18.93 -30.47
N VAL A 81 9.21 19.20 -29.26
CA VAL A 81 10.66 19.27 -29.02
C VAL A 81 11.30 17.89 -29.19
N ALA A 82 10.70 16.84 -28.63
CA ALA A 82 11.20 15.48 -28.81
C ALA A 82 11.19 15.06 -30.29
N GLY A 83 10.12 15.39 -31.02
CA GLY A 83 10.01 15.15 -32.46
C GLY A 83 11.10 15.86 -33.28
N ALA A 84 11.48 17.09 -32.89
CA ALA A 84 12.53 17.86 -33.55
C ALA A 84 13.96 17.36 -33.25
N TRP A 85 14.14 16.52 -32.22
CA TRP A 85 15.44 15.95 -31.86
C TRP A 85 15.67 14.55 -32.44
N VAL A 86 14.59 13.80 -32.68
CA VAL A 86 14.65 12.38 -33.08
C VAL A 86 14.16 12.16 -34.52
N GLY A 87 13.44 13.12 -35.11
CA GLY A 87 13.09 13.18 -36.54
C GLY A 87 13.93 14.20 -37.29
#